data_AF-A0A971NKF5-F1
#
_entry.id   AF-A0A971NKF5-F1
#
_cell.length_a   1.000
_cell.length_b   1.000
_cell.length_c   1.000
_cell.angle_alpha   90.00
_cell.angle_beta   90.00
_cell.angle_gamma   90.00
#
_symmetry.space_group_name_H-M   'P 1'
#
loop_
_entity.id
_entity.type
_entity.pdbx_description
1 polymer ?
#
loop_
_entity_poly.entity_id
_entity_poly.type
_entity_poly.pdbx_seq_one_letter_code
_entity_poly.pdbx_strand_id
1 'polypeptide(L)'
;MEDIQLQDRGAGEGNLLILRGALTIEAASRLRGALLKAYESQSALELDVRALESIDLACVQVLCSAHRTFHQAGRDIAVAGGITDGVRSALRAMAIDPEVCDSSRVSVCPWKEGDGHE
;
A
#
# COMPACT_ATOMS: atom_id res chain seq x y z
N MET A 1 18.82 -6.88 -4.79
CA MET A 1 18.24 -5.55 -4.49
C MET A 1 17.02 -5.82 -3.64
N GLU A 2 16.76 -5.05 -2.58
CA GLU A 2 15.60 -5.30 -1.72
C GLU A 2 14.36 -4.60 -2.28
N ASP A 3 13.36 -5.38 -2.68
CA ASP A 3 12.11 -4.89 -3.31
C ASP A 3 11.16 -4.20 -2.33
N ILE A 4 11.41 -4.33 -1.02
CA ILE A 4 10.56 -3.86 0.07
C ILE A 4 11.44 -3.30 1.18
N GLN A 5 11.30 -2.02 1.49
CA GLN A 5 12.06 -1.34 2.54
C GLN A 5 11.16 -0.46 3.39
N LEU A 6 11.18 -0.66 4.71
CA LEU A 6 10.47 0.17 5.67
C LEU A 6 11.43 1.23 6.25
N GLN A 7 11.05 2.49 6.16
CA GLN A 7 11.76 3.62 6.75
C GLN A 7 10.89 4.29 7.82
N ASP A 8 11.45 4.45 9.02
CA ASP A 8 10.89 5.29 10.08
C ASP A 8 11.36 6.73 9.84
N ARG A 9 10.43 7.66 9.62
CA ARG A 9 10.73 9.07 9.37
C ARG A 9 10.76 9.92 10.66
N GLY A 10 10.57 9.30 11.82
CA GLY A 10 10.54 9.95 13.12
C GLY A 10 9.13 10.34 13.59
N ALA A 11 9.07 10.76 14.86
CA ALA A 11 7.83 11.09 15.54
C ALA A 11 7.11 12.26 14.85
N GLY A 12 5.94 11.96 14.27
CA GLY A 12 5.05 12.93 13.61
C GLY A 12 5.01 12.82 12.08
N GLU A 13 5.99 12.18 11.44
CA GLU A 13 6.03 12.03 9.97
C GLU A 13 5.47 10.68 9.47
N GLY A 14 5.34 9.70 10.38
CA GLY A 14 4.86 8.36 10.04
C GLY A 14 5.94 7.47 9.41
N ASN A 15 5.54 6.29 8.96
CA ASN A 15 6.44 5.36 8.26
C ASN A 15 6.30 5.50 6.75
N LEU A 16 7.39 5.22 6.04
CA LEU A 16 7.40 5.08 4.59
C LEU A 16 7.80 3.65 4.21
N LEU A 17 6.91 2.95 3.50
CA LEU A 17 7.20 1.64 2.91
C LEU A 17 7.48 1.80 1.42
N ILE A 18 8.73 1.60 1.06
CA ILE A 18 9.21 1.73 -0.32
C ILE A 18 9.11 0.38 -1.01
N LEU A 19 8.38 0.34 -2.12
CA LEU A 19 8.14 -0.84 -2.95
C LEU A 19 8.79 -0.64 -4.32
N ARG A 20 9.62 -1.59 -4.75
CA ARG A 20 10.42 -1.47 -5.98
C ARG A 20 10.43 -2.77 -6.80
N GLY A 21 10.66 -2.65 -8.11
CA GLY A 21 10.81 -3.79 -9.00
C GLY A 21 9.51 -4.58 -9.16
N ALA A 22 9.62 -5.90 -9.19
CA ALA A 22 8.47 -6.80 -9.33
C ALA A 22 8.14 -7.47 -7.98
N LEU A 23 6.95 -7.17 -7.43
CA LEU A 23 6.44 -7.85 -6.25
C LEU A 23 5.63 -9.08 -6.65
N THR A 24 6.31 -10.19 -6.89
CA THR A 24 5.70 -11.50 -7.19
C THR A 24 5.02 -12.10 -5.94
N ILE A 25 4.33 -13.23 -6.11
CA ILE A 25 3.71 -13.98 -5.01
C ILE A 25 4.67 -14.28 -3.84
N GLU A 26 5.96 -14.49 -4.12
CA GLU A 26 7.00 -14.77 -3.12
C GLU A 26 7.24 -13.57 -2.20
N ALA A 27 7.00 -12.35 -2.70
CA ALA A 27 7.15 -11.12 -1.94
C ALA A 27 6.02 -10.91 -0.93
N ALA A 28 4.86 -11.59 -1.06
CA ALA A 28 3.69 -11.36 -0.22
C ALA A 28 3.97 -11.60 1.28
N SER A 29 4.75 -12.62 1.62
CA SER A 29 5.13 -12.90 3.01
C SER A 29 6.05 -11.82 3.59
N ARG A 30 7.02 -11.36 2.80
CA ARG A 30 7.93 -10.25 3.17
C ARG A 30 7.16 -8.95 3.34
N LEU A 31 6.23 -8.66 2.43
CA LEU A 31 5.34 -7.49 2.47
C LEU A 31 4.50 -7.50 3.73
N ARG A 32 3.88 -8.65 4.07
CA ARG A 32 3.14 -8.82 5.32
C ARG A 32 4.03 -8.52 6.54
N GLY A 33 5.25 -9.04 6.55
CA GLY A 33 6.21 -8.78 7.64
C GLY A 33 6.55 -7.29 7.79
N ALA A 34 6.78 -6.58 6.68
CA ALA A 34 7.03 -5.14 6.71
C ALA A 34 5.82 -4.33 7.19
N LEU A 35 4.61 -4.69 6.74
CA LEU A 35 3.37 -4.04 7.14
C LEU A 35 3.05 -4.25 8.64
N LEU A 36 3.36 -5.43 9.19
CA LEU A 36 3.21 -5.67 10.63
C LEU A 36 4.17 -4.81 11.45
N LYS A 37 5.45 -4.70 11.04
CA LYS A 37 6.41 -3.81 11.69
C LYS A 37 5.96 -2.34 11.63
N ALA A 38 5.44 -1.90 10.48
CA ALA A 38 4.88 -0.56 10.34
C ALA A 38 3.68 -0.36 11.28
N TYR A 39 2.80 -1.36 11.40
CA TYR A 39 1.64 -1.31 12.28
C TYR A 39 2.02 -1.21 13.77
N GLU A 40 3.06 -1.93 14.19
CA GLU A 40 3.56 -1.94 15.58
C GLU A 40 4.09 -0.57 16.03
N SER A 41 4.57 0.26 15.11
CA SER A 41 5.02 1.64 15.41
C SER A 41 3.89 2.59 15.84
N GLN A 42 2.63 2.16 15.72
CA GLN A 42 1.43 2.95 16.01
C GLN A 42 1.31 4.27 15.21
N SER A 43 2.00 4.38 14.07
CA SER A 43 1.99 5.55 13.21
C SER A 43 1.24 5.30 11.89
N ALA A 44 0.91 6.38 11.17
CA ALA A 44 0.39 6.28 9.80
C ALA A 44 1.45 5.70 8.85
N LEU A 45 1.01 5.18 7.70
CA LEU A 45 1.89 4.56 6.72
C LEU A 45 1.70 5.18 5.33
N GLU A 46 2.80 5.60 4.72
CA GLU A 46 2.85 5.97 3.31
C GLU A 46 3.52 4.86 2.49
N LEU A 47 3.03 4.61 1.28
CA LEU A 47 3.56 3.66 0.31
C LEU A 47 4.25 4.42 -0.81
N ASP A 48 5.56 4.24 -1.00
CA ASP A 48 6.24 4.73 -2.18
C ASP A 48 6.28 3.63 -3.25
N VAL A 49 5.47 3.79 -4.29
CA VAL A 49 5.34 2.83 -5.41
C VAL A 49 5.97 3.35 -6.70
N ARG A 50 6.75 4.44 -6.65
CA ARG A 50 7.30 5.10 -7.86
C ARG A 50 8.22 4.19 -8.67
N ALA A 51 8.92 3.28 -8.01
CA ALA A 51 9.82 2.32 -8.64
C ALA A 51 9.23 0.90 -8.73
N LEU A 52 7.92 0.75 -8.48
CA LEU A 52 7.22 -0.52 -8.60
C LEU A 52 6.82 -0.77 -10.06
N GLU A 53 7.36 -1.82 -10.66
CA GLU A 53 7.14 -2.19 -12.06
C GLU A 53 5.91 -3.10 -12.21
N SER A 54 5.74 -4.03 -11.28
CA SER A 54 4.59 -4.94 -11.24
C SER A 54 4.31 -5.41 -9.81
N ILE A 55 3.07 -5.81 -9.56
CA ILE A 55 2.62 -6.36 -8.29
C ILE A 55 1.70 -7.54 -8.57
N ASP A 56 1.83 -8.62 -7.79
CA ASP A 56 0.99 -9.82 -7.84
C ASP A 56 -0.29 -9.66 -6.99
N LEU A 57 -1.33 -10.43 -7.32
CA LEU A 57 -2.60 -10.44 -6.60
C LEU A 57 -2.42 -10.71 -5.10
N ALA A 58 -1.51 -11.62 -4.73
CA ALA A 58 -1.24 -11.93 -3.33
C ALA A 58 -0.70 -10.70 -2.57
N CYS A 59 0.16 -9.91 -3.21
CA CYS A 59 0.70 -8.67 -2.63
C CYS A 59 -0.39 -7.61 -2.47
N VAL A 60 -1.27 -7.44 -3.46
CA VAL A 60 -2.40 -6.51 -3.36
C VAL A 60 -3.36 -6.94 -2.25
N GLN A 61 -3.67 -8.24 -2.12
CA GLN A 61 -4.53 -8.74 -1.06
C GLN A 61 -3.94 -8.53 0.34
N VAL A 62 -2.62 -8.69 0.50
CA VAL A 62 -1.91 -8.37 1.74
C VAL A 62 -2.05 -6.88 2.07
N LEU A 63 -1.88 -5.99 1.10
CA LEU A 63 -2.07 -4.54 1.28
C LEU A 63 -3.51 -4.18 1.62
N CYS A 64 -4.51 -4.76 0.94
CA CYS A 64 -5.92 -4.56 1.26
C CYS A 64 -6.28 -5.04 2.68
N SER A 65 -5.69 -6.15 3.12
CA SER A 65 -5.86 -6.65 4.49
C SER A 65 -5.21 -5.72 5.52
N ALA A 66 -4.02 -5.21 5.23
CA ALA A 66 -3.35 -4.23 6.08
C ALA A 66 -4.13 -2.91 6.15
N HIS A 67 -4.63 -2.39 5.02
CA HIS A 67 -5.48 -1.20 4.97
C HIS A 67 -6.68 -1.32 5.93
N ARG A 68 -7.42 -2.44 5.88
CA ARG A 68 -8.52 -2.69 6.83
C ARG A 68 -8.05 -2.69 8.29
N THR A 69 -6.91 -3.32 8.57
CA THR A 69 -6.33 -3.41 9.93
C THR A 69 -5.89 -2.05 10.47
N PHE A 70 -5.17 -1.25 9.67
CA PHE A 70 -4.76 0.11 10.03
C PHE A 70 -6.00 0.98 10.31
N HIS A 71 -6.99 0.91 9.43
CA HIS A 71 -8.21 1.68 9.55
C HIS A 71 -9.02 1.31 10.81
N GLN A 72 -9.13 0.02 11.15
CA GLN A 72 -9.75 -0.42 12.41
C GLN A 72 -9.06 0.15 13.65
N ALA A 73 -7.77 0.50 13.54
CA ALA A 73 -6.99 1.15 14.57
C ALA A 73 -6.99 2.70 14.47
N GLY A 74 -7.83 3.29 13.60
CA GLY A 74 -7.91 4.73 13.39
C GLY A 74 -6.70 5.35 12.68
N ARG A 75 -5.98 4.56 11.88
CA ARG A 75 -4.80 4.99 11.10
C ARG A 75 -5.00 4.68 9.62
N ASP A 76 -4.38 5.46 8.75
CA ASP A 76 -4.51 5.29 7.31
C ASP A 76 -3.23 4.76 6.66
N ILE A 77 -3.42 4.13 5.50
CA ILE A 77 -2.36 3.79 4.54
C ILE A 77 -2.60 4.65 3.30
N ALA A 78 -1.63 5.45 2.89
CA ALA A 78 -1.71 6.31 1.71
C ALA A 78 -0.60 5.98 0.71
N VAL A 79 -0.79 6.30 -0.58
CA VAL A 79 0.27 6.20 -1.59
C VAL A 79 0.96 7.55 -1.76
N ALA A 80 2.27 7.58 -1.57
CA ALA A 80 3.09 8.78 -1.74
C ALA A 80 3.24 9.14 -3.23
N GLY A 81 2.81 10.33 -3.60
CA GLY A 81 2.97 10.84 -4.98
C GLY A 81 2.07 10.18 -6.02
N GLY A 82 1.05 9.43 -5.60
CA GLY A 82 0.06 8.80 -6.48
C GLY A 82 0.49 7.45 -7.08
N ILE A 83 -0.44 6.84 -7.80
CA ILE A 83 -0.29 5.48 -8.34
C ILE A 83 0.29 5.55 -9.75
N THR A 84 1.29 4.70 -10.03
CA THR A 84 1.90 4.61 -11.36
C THR A 84 1.01 3.84 -12.33
N ASP A 85 1.19 4.07 -13.64
CA ASP A 85 0.44 3.35 -14.68
C ASP A 85 0.68 1.84 -14.66
N GLY A 86 1.88 1.40 -14.25
CA GLY A 86 2.22 -0.02 -14.08
C GLY A 86 1.37 -0.67 -12.99
N VAL A 87 1.26 -0.03 -11.83
CA VAL A 87 0.41 -0.50 -10.73
C VAL A 87 -1.06 -0.49 -11.13
N ARG A 88 -1.52 0.58 -11.80
CA ARG A 88 -2.91 0.67 -12.28
C ARG A 88 -3.25 -0.44 -13.27
N SER A 89 -2.34 -0.74 -14.19
CA SER A 89 -2.51 -1.80 -15.18
C SER A 89 -2.55 -3.18 -14.50
N ALA A 90 -1.71 -3.41 -13.48
CA ALA A 90 -1.74 -4.62 -12.69
C ALA A 90 -3.07 -4.79 -11.93
N LEU A 91 -3.56 -3.74 -11.26
CA LEU A 91 -4.85 -3.77 -10.56
C LEU A 91 -6.01 -4.09 -11.52
N ARG A 92 -6.05 -3.46 -12.70
CA ARG A 92 -7.06 -3.73 -13.73
C ARG A 92 -7.00 -5.17 -14.25
N ALA A 93 -5.80 -5.69 -14.50
CA ALA A 93 -5.61 -7.07 -14.95
C ALA A 93 -6.10 -8.10 -13.92
N MET A 94 -6.12 -7.73 -12.64
CA MET A 94 -6.62 -8.55 -11.53
C MET A 94 -8.10 -8.33 -11.21
N ALA A 95 -8.79 -7.48 -11.98
CA ALA A 95 -10.15 -7.02 -11.68
C ALA A 95 -10.29 -6.42 -10.27
N ILE A 96 -9.24 -5.75 -9.78
CA ILE A 96 -9.29 -5.01 -8.52
C ILE A 96 -9.71 -3.58 -8.84
N ASP A 97 -10.93 -3.25 -8.41
CA ASP A 97 -11.49 -1.91 -8.51
C ASP A 97 -11.47 -1.22 -7.13
N PRO A 98 -10.70 -0.12 -6.98
CA PRO A 98 -10.68 0.69 -5.76
C PRO A 98 -12.06 1.26 -5.37
N GLU A 99 -12.99 1.39 -6.32
CA GLU A 99 -14.35 1.91 -6.10
C GLU A 99 -15.33 0.87 -5.53
N VAL A 100 -14.98 -0.42 -5.59
CA VAL A 100 -15.89 -1.53 -5.23
C VAL A 100 -15.33 -2.33 -4.05
N CYS A 101 -14.45 -1.72 -3.26
CA CYS A 101 -13.89 -2.38 -2.08
C CYS A 101 -15.01 -2.62 -1.05
N ASP A 102 -15.17 -3.85 -0.55
CA ASP A 102 -16.12 -4.15 0.55
C ASP A 102 -15.65 -3.64 1.93
N SER A 103 -14.67 -2.74 1.95
CA SER A 103 -14.30 -2.03 3.18
C SER A 103 -15.32 -0.93 3.44
N SER A 104 -15.69 -0.74 4.71
CA SER A 104 -16.62 0.31 5.14
C SER A 104 -16.18 1.74 4.77
N ARG A 105 -14.93 1.93 4.28
CA ARG A 105 -14.38 3.20 3.83
C ARG A 105 -13.62 3.08 2.51
N VAL A 106 -14.34 2.74 1.46
CA VAL A 106 -13.86 2.74 0.07
C VAL A 106 -13.18 4.07 -0.31
N SER A 107 -13.66 5.19 0.21
CA SER A 107 -13.15 6.54 -0.07
C SER A 107 -11.70 6.79 0.35
N VAL A 108 -11.11 5.95 1.22
CA VAL A 108 -9.71 6.09 1.66
C VAL A 108 -8.83 4.94 1.17
N CYS A 109 -9.31 4.17 0.19
CA CYS A 109 -8.54 3.08 -0.40
C CYS A 109 -7.19 3.62 -0.94
N PRO A 110 -6.04 3.01 -0.60
CA PRO A 110 -4.73 3.46 -1.07
C PRO A 110 -4.62 3.45 -2.59
N TRP A 111 -5.47 2.65 -3.26
CA TRP A 111 -5.51 2.50 -4.70
C TRP A 111 -6.44 3.49 -5.41
N LYS A 112 -7.13 4.37 -4.68
CA LYS A 112 -7.85 5.48 -5.30
C LYS A 112 -6.88 6.58 -5.69
N GLU A 113 -7.21 7.28 -6.77
CA GLU A 113 -6.62 8.59 -6.99
C GLU A 113 -7.02 9.47 -5.83
N GLY A 114 -6.06 10.19 -5.23
CA GLY A 114 -6.44 11.31 -4.40
C GLY A 114 -7.27 12.23 -5.28
N ASP A 115 -8.53 12.46 -4.90
CA ASP A 115 -9.33 13.51 -5.52
C ASP A 115 -8.43 14.75 -5.53
N GLY A 116 -8.07 15.22 -6.73
CA GLY A 116 -7.19 16.36 -6.89
C GLY A 116 -7.82 17.55 -6.19
N HIS A 117 -7.45 17.79 -4.93
CA HIS A 117 -7.60 19.08 -4.31
C HIS A 117 -6.52 19.96 -4.92
N GLU A 118 -6.86 20.56 -6.06
CA GLU A 118 -6.33 21.86 -6.49
C GLU A 118 -6.48 22.90 -5.36
#